data_AF-A0A947C9T7-F1
#
_entry.id   AF-A0A947C9T7-F1
#
_cell.length_a   1.000
_cell.length_b   1.000
_cell.length_c   1.000
_cell.angle_alpha   90.00
_cell.angle_beta   90.00
_cell.angle_gamma   90.00
#
_symmetry.space_group_name_H-M   'P 1'
#
loop_
_entity.id
_entity.type
_entity.pdbx_description
1 polymer ?
#
loop_
_entity_poly.entity_id
_entity_poly.type
_entity_poly.pdbx_seq_one_letter_code
_entity_poly.pdbx_strand_id
1 'polypeptide(L)' 'MSHRAQVGTPRYLQPGDLLRDRYEIAREIGRGGYSVVYLAHDRELRTDVAVKLLVPPPALAA' A
#
# COMPACT_ATOMS: atom_id res chain seq x y z
N MET A 1 7.80 26.80 -10.91
CA MET A 1 6.42 26.29 -11.04
C MET A 1 6.28 25.12 -10.07
N SER A 2 5.74 25.36 -8.89
CA SER A 2 5.71 24.40 -7.79
C SER A 2 4.55 23.42 -7.99
N HIS A 3 4.84 22.18 -8.37
CA HIS A 3 3.86 21.09 -8.31
C HIS A 3 3.66 20.72 -6.83
N ARG A 4 2.73 21.40 -6.16
CA ARG A 4 2.23 20.96 -4.86
C ARG A 4 1.41 19.69 -5.14
N ALA A 5 2.03 18.53 -4.99
CA ALA A 5 1.31 17.26 -4.99
C ALA A 5 0.25 17.38 -3.87
N GLN A 6 -1.03 17.38 -4.25
CA GLN A 6 -2.09 17.22 -3.26
C GLN A 6 -1.85 15.89 -2.58
N VAL A 7 -1.46 15.92 -1.31
CA VAL A 7 -1.40 14.71 -0.48
C VAL A 7 -2.85 14.33 -0.20
N GLY A 8 -3.44 13.53 -1.09
CA GLY A 8 -4.70 12.87 -0.80
C GLY A 8 -4.56 12.03 0.46
N THR A 9 -5.62 11.90 1.24
CA THR A 9 -5.63 11.01 2.41
C THR A 9 -5.10 9.64 2.00
N PRO A 10 -4.08 9.08 2.70
CA PRO A 10 -3.56 7.76 2.37
C PRO A 10 -4.71 6.76 2.35
N ARG A 11 -4.99 6.19 1.18
CA ARG A 11 -5.99 5.13 1.06
C ARG A 11 -5.30 3.80 1.38
N TYR A 12 -5.82 3.10 2.37
CA TYR A 12 -5.47 1.71 2.62
C TYR A 12 -5.93 0.84 1.45
N LEU A 13 -5.15 -0.21 1.17
CA LEU A 13 -5.46 -1.15 0.10
C LEU A 13 -6.57 -2.12 0.53
N GLN A 14 -7.39 -2.54 -0.42
CA GLN A 14 -8.50 -3.47 -0.26
C GLN A 14 -8.22 -4.79 -0.99
N PRO A 15 -8.83 -5.92 -0.56
CA PRO A 15 -8.82 -7.14 -1.35
C PRO A 15 -9.30 -6.89 -2.80
N GLY A 16 -8.55 -7.40 -3.77
CA GLY A 16 -8.80 -7.18 -5.20
C GLY A 16 -8.14 -5.93 -5.79
N ASP A 17 -7.57 -5.04 -4.98
CA ASP A 17 -6.76 -3.94 -5.51
C ASP A 17 -5.56 -4.49 -6.28
N LEU A 18 -5.28 -3.89 -7.43
CA LEU A 18 -4.14 -4.25 -8.27
C LEU A 18 -3.09 -3.14 -8.23
N LEU A 19 -2.02 -3.37 -7.48
CA LEU A 19 -0.92 -2.42 -7.35
C LEU A 19 0.06 -2.60 -8.51
N ARG A 20 0.29 -1.52 -9.27
CA ARG A 20 1.22 -1.47 -10.42
C ARG A 20 0.94 -2.56 -11.45
N ASP A 21 -0.33 -2.92 -11.63
CA ASP A 21 -0.78 -3.99 -12.53
C ASP A 21 -0.22 -5.40 -12.23
N ARG A 22 0.45 -5.59 -11.08
CA ARG A 22 1.21 -6.81 -10.76
C ARG A 22 0.80 -7.48 -9.46
N TYR A 23 0.66 -6.71 -8.39
CA TYR A 23 0.40 -7.27 -7.05
C TYR A 23 -1.08 -7.17 -6.76
N GLU A 24 -1.76 -8.31 -6.77
CA GLU A 24 -3.17 -8.41 -6.41
C GLU A 24 -3.30 -8.57 -4.89
N ILE A 25 -3.91 -7.59 -4.24
CA ILE A 25 -4.03 -7.57 -2.78
C ILE A 25 -5.07 -8.59 -2.32
N ALA A 26 -4.72 -9.44 -1.35
CA ALA A 26 -5.61 -10.44 -0.78
C ALA A 26 -6.22 -10.00 0.55
N ARG A 27 -5.38 -9.66 1.55
CA ARG A 27 -5.83 -9.22 2.88
C ARG A 27 -4.71 -8.55 3.66
N GLU A 28 -5.06 -7.73 4.65
CA GLU A 28 -4.11 -7.28 5.68
C GLU A 28 -3.62 -8.49 6.50
N ILE A 29 -2.31 -8.56 6.75
CA ILE A 29 -1.66 -9.61 7.56
C ILE A 29 -0.88 -9.04 8.76
N GLY A 30 -0.77 -7.72 8.87
CA GLY A 30 -0.16 -7.09 10.02
C GLY A 30 -0.22 -5.58 9.98
N ARG A 31 -0.27 -4.97 11.16
CA ARG A 31 -0.26 -3.52 11.36
C ARG A 31 0.54 -3.19 12.60
N GLY A 32 1.41 -2.18 12.49
CA GLY A 32 2.27 -1.75 13.57
C GLY A 32 3.26 -0.67 13.12
N GLY A 33 3.72 0.15 14.06
CA GLY A 33 4.54 1.33 13.75
C GLY A 33 3.83 2.27 12.77
N TYR A 34 4.52 2.63 11.69
CA TYR A 34 4.03 3.51 10.61
C TYR A 34 3.75 2.72 9.33
N SER A 35 3.21 1.51 9.44
CA SER A 35 2.98 0.65 8.27
C SER A 35 1.81 -0.31 8.42
N VAL A 36 1.29 -0.70 7.27
CA VAL A 36 0.36 -1.84 7.11
C VAL A 36 1.00 -2.84 6.16
N VAL A 37 0.88 -4.12 6.46
CA VAL A 37 1.41 -5.22 5.64
C VAL A 37 0.25 -6.04 5.10
N TYR A 38 0.23 -6.24 3.79
CA TYR A 38 -0.77 -7.02 3.07
C TYR A 38 -0.16 -8.28 2.50
N LEU A 39 -0.91 -9.38 2.51
CA LEU A 39 -0.66 -10.50 1.61
C LEU A 39 -1.13 -10.09 0.22
N ALA A 40 -0.29 -10.34 -0.78
CA ALA A 40 -0.63 -10.13 -2.19
C ALA A 40 -0.12 -11.29 -3.04
N HIS A 41 -0.76 -11.53 -4.17
CA HIS A 41 -0.26 -12.43 -5.20
C HIS A 41 0.53 -11.64 -6.24
N ASP A 42 1.81 -11.97 -6.43
CA ASP A 42 2.61 -11.46 -7.53
C ASP A 42 2.26 -12.22 -8.81
N ARG A 43 1.58 -11.56 -9.75
CA ARG A 43 1.09 -12.20 -10.98
C ARG A 43 2.19 -12.58 -11.98
N GLU A 44 3.36 -11.95 -11.88
CA GLU A 44 4.50 -12.28 -12.76
C GLU A 44 5.25 -13.50 -12.23
N LEU A 45 5.58 -13.49 -10.94
CA LEU A 45 6.31 -14.57 -10.28
C LEU A 45 5.40 -15.72 -9.83
N ARG A 46 4.08 -15.52 -9.88
CA ARG A 46 3.03 -16.46 -9.45
C ARG A 46 3.24 -16.97 -8.04
N THR A 47 3.62 -16.08 -7.13
CA THR A 47 3.92 -16.40 -5.74
C THR A 47 3.29 -15.38 -4.82
N ASP A 48 2.99 -15.82 -3.60
CA ASP A 48 2.50 -14.95 -2.57
C ASP A 48 3.65 -14.11 -1.97
N VAL A 49 3.39 -12.82 -1.77
CA VAL A 49 4.35 -11.85 -1.27
C VAL A 49 3.73 -10.94 -0.21
N ALA A 50 4.57 -10.31 0.61
CA ALA A 50 4.15 -9.29 1.56
C ALA A 50 4.36 -7.89 0.96
N VAL A 51 3.29 -7.09 0.88
CA VAL A 51 3.35 -5.68 0.46
C VAL A 51 3.28 -4.80 1.71
N LYS A 52 4.33 -4.00 1.96
CA LYS A 52 4.39 -3.07 3.09
C LYS A 52 4.07 -1.64 2.65
N LEU A 53 2.89 -1.17 3.01
CA LEU A 53 2.47 0.21 2.82
C LEU A 53 2.99 1.08 3.97
N LEU A 54 3.81 2.09 3.65
CA LEU A 54 4.27 3.08 4.62
C LEU A 54 3.21 4.17 4.79
N VAL A 55 2.77 4.38 6.02
CA VAL A 55 1.81 5.43 6.38
C VAL A 55 2.58 6.55 7.08
N PRO A 56 2.78 7.72 6.46
CA PRO A 56 3.48 8.81 7.12
C PRO A 56 2.77 9.18 8.43
N PRO A 57 3.51 9.57 9.49
CA PRO A 57 2.89 10.05 10.72
C PRO A 57 2.02 11.28 10.41
N PRO A 58 0.95 11.52 11.20
CA PRO A 58 -0.02 12.60 10.93
C PRO A 58 0.61 14.00 10.72
N ALA A 59 1.75 14.29 11.34
CA ALA A 59 2.46 15.55 11.21
C ALA A 59 3.21 15.76 9.86
N LEU A 60 3.41 14.70 9.08
CA LEU A 60 4.06 14.75 7.76
C LEU A 60 3.06 14.71 6.59
N ALA A 61 1.75 14.66 6.87
CA ALA A 61 0.69 14.56 5.86
C ALA A 61 0.00 15.90 5.53
N ALA A 62 0.48 17.03 6.06
CA ALA A 62 -0.09 18.38 5.89
C ALA A 62 0.62 19.23 4.82
#